data_AF-A0A1G8EHQ5-F1
#
_entry.id   AF-A0A1G8EHQ5-F1
#
_cell.length_a   1.000
_cell.length_b   1.000
_cell.length_c   1.000
_cell.angle_alpha   90.00
_cell.angle_beta   90.00
_cell.angle_gamma   90.00
#
_symmetry.space_group_name_H-M   'P 1'
#
loop_
_entity.id
_entity.type
_entity.pdbx_description
1 polymer ?
#
loop_
_entity_poly.entity_id
_entity_poly.type
_entity_poly.pdbx_seq_one_letter_code
_entity_poly.pdbx_strand_id
1 'polypeptide(L)' 'MIADKSINLDTLHKVLFDNEKLELSEECIRKVEESFDFLQSFSSDKIIYGINTGFGPMAQYRIED' A
#
# COMPACT_ATOMS: atom_id res chain seq x y z
N MET A 1 10.55 3.42 17.25
CA MET A 1 9.82 2.14 17.17
C MET A 1 9.74 1.68 15.72
N ILE A 2 9.83 0.37 15.47
CA ILE A 2 9.75 -0.19 14.12
C ILE A 2 8.35 -0.76 13.88
N ALA A 3 7.67 -0.29 12.84
CA ALA A 3 6.41 -0.84 12.37
C ALA A 3 6.68 -2.00 11.42
N ASP A 4 5.88 -3.04 11.59
CA ASP A 4 5.83 -4.22 10.74
C ASP A 4 4.35 -4.57 10.49
N LYS A 5 4.02 -5.84 10.21
CA LYS A 5 2.69 -6.30 9.78
C LYS A 5 1.51 -5.88 10.67
N SER A 6 1.70 -5.66 11.97
CA SER A 6 0.62 -5.30 12.88
C SER A 6 1.04 -4.25 13.90
N ILE A 7 0.13 -3.32 14.19
CA ILE A 7 0.26 -2.29 15.20
C ILE A 7 -0.82 -2.49 16.27
N ASN A 8 -0.46 -2.36 17.54
CA ASN A 8 -1.40 -2.42 18.67
C ASN A 8 -1.81 -1.01 19.15
N LEU A 9 -2.79 -0.93 20.05
CA LEU A 9 -3.31 0.35 20.54
C LEU A 9 -2.31 1.16 21.37
N ASP A 10 -1.42 0.50 22.11
CA ASP A 10 -0.37 1.19 22.89
C ASP A 10 0.64 1.88 21.97
N THR A 11 1.08 1.16 20.93
CA THR A 11 1.88 1.69 19.85
C THR A 11 1.21 2.90 19.19
N LEU A 12 -0.09 2.79 18.87
CA LEU A 12 -0.83 3.89 18.25
C LEU A 12 -0.90 5.11 19.17
N HIS A 13 -1.15 4.91 20.47
CA HIS A 13 -1.16 5.99 21.45
C HIS A 13 0.18 6.72 21.49
N LYS A 14 1.30 6.00 21.55
CA LYS A 14 2.65 6.59 21.60
C LYS A 14 2.99 7.45 20.38
N VAL A 15 2.57 6.99 19.20
CA VAL A 15 2.78 7.76 17.95
C VAL A 15 1.93 9.04 17.95
N LEU A 16 0.67 8.95 18.39
CA LEU A 16 -0.27 10.06 18.33
C LEU A 16 -0.07 11.11 19.42
N PHE A 17 0.27 10.68 20.64
CA PHE A 17 0.26 11.54 21.83
C PHE A 17 1.64 11.75 22.46
N ASP A 18 2.56 10.80 22.30
CA ASP A 18 3.88 10.86 22.93
C ASP A 18 4.99 11.28 21.94
N ASN A 19 4.59 11.63 20.70
CA ASN A 19 5.46 12.07 19.62
C ASN A 19 6.62 11.08 19.34
N GLU A 20 6.37 9.79 19.57
CA GLU A 20 7.35 8.74 19.30
C GLU A 20 7.59 8.57 17.80
N LYS A 21 8.87 8.44 17.42
CA LYS A 21 9.25 8.20 16.04
C LYS A 21 8.93 6.76 15.63
N LEU A 22 8.13 6.65 14.57
CA LEU A 22 7.86 5.38 13.89
C LEU A 22 8.72 5.26 12.63
N GLU A 23 9.43 4.15 12.51
CA GLU A 23 10.22 3.78 11.34
C GLU A 23 9.68 2.47 10.77
N LEU A 24 9.76 2.26 9.46
CA LEU A 24 9.35 1.00 8.83
C LEU A 24 10.51 0.01 8.88
N SER A 25 10.21 -1.27 9.05
CA SER A 25 11.22 -2.32 8.89
C SER A 25 11.70 -2.38 7.44
N GLU A 26 12.96 -2.77 7.24
CA GLU A 26 13.50 -3.02 5.89
C GLU A 26 12.68 -4.08 5.13
N GLU A 27 12.17 -5.09 5.84
CA GLU A 27 11.28 -6.11 5.27
C GLU A 27 9.96 -5.52 4.78
N CYS A 28 9.36 -4.59 5.54
CA CYS A 28 8.14 -3.91 5.15
C CYS A 28 8.36 -3.10 3.86
N ILE A 29 9.47 -2.36 3.78
CA ILE A 29 9.85 -1.59 2.60
C ILE A 29 10.05 -2.52 1.40
N ARG A 30 10.87 -3.57 1.56
CA ARG A 30 11.13 -4.55 0.50
C ARG A 30 9.84 -5.17 -0.04
N LYS A 31 8.90 -5.51 0.85
CA LYS A 31 7.63 -6.10 0.44
C LYS A 31 6.76 -5.13 -0.36
N VAL A 32 6.79 -3.83 -0.03
CA VAL A 32 6.08 -2.80 -0.81
C VAL A 32 6.67 -2.71 -2.22
N GLU A 33 8.00 -2.70 -2.34
CA GLU A 33 8.71 -2.66 -3.63
C GLU A 33 8.39 -3.90 -4.47
N GLU A 34 8.52 -5.10 -3.90
CA GLU A 34 8.19 -6.35 -4.60
C GLU A 34 6.73 -6.39 -5.07
N SER A 35 5.80 -5.86 -4.26
CA SER A 35 4.37 -5.79 -4.62
C SER A 35 4.12 -4.81 -5.76
N PHE A 36 4.84 -3.68 -5.78
CA PHE A 36 4.76 -2.68 -6.84
C PHE A 36 5.28 -3.23 -8.17
N ASP A 37 6.47 -3.83 -8.17
CA ASP A 37 7.10 -4.39 -9.38
C ASP A 37 6.27 -5.54 -9.96
N PHE A 38 5.73 -6.39 -9.09
CA PHE A 38 4.79 -7.42 -9.48
C PHE A 38 3.56 -6.81 -10.17
N LEU A 39 2.95 -5.80 -9.56
CA LEU A 39 1.71 -5.20 -10.08
C LEU A 39 1.93 -4.50 -11.42
N GLN A 40 3.08 -3.84 -11.60
CA GLN A 40 3.45 -3.19 -12.87
C GLN A 40 3.53 -4.20 -14.02
N SER A 41 4.16 -5.36 -13.80
CA SER A 41 4.24 -6.40 -14.82
C SER A 41 2.90 -7.12 -15.03
N PHE A 42 2.19 -7.41 -13.95
CA PHE A 42 0.93 -8.14 -13.96
C PHE A 42 -0.24 -7.37 -14.60
N SER A 43 -0.25 -6.03 -14.50
CA SER A 43 -1.35 -5.20 -14.99
C SER A 43 -1.40 -5.04 -16.51
N SER A 44 -0.28 -5.26 -17.20
CA SER A 44 -0.14 -5.10 -18.67
C SER A 44 -1.22 -5.84 -19.47
N ASP A 45 -1.54 -7.07 -19.07
CA ASP A 45 -2.49 -7.95 -19.76
C ASP A 45 -3.79 -8.20 -18.97
N LYS A 46 -4.06 -7.41 -17.93
CA LYS A 46 -5.20 -7.61 -17.02
C LYS A 46 -6.05 -6.35 -16.90
N ILE A 47 -7.35 -6.51 -16.70
CA ILE A 47 -8.24 -5.40 -16.31
C ILE A 47 -8.35 -5.40 -14.79
N ILE A 48 -7.95 -4.30 -14.14
CA ILE A 48 -7.84 -4.21 -12.68
C ILE A 48 -8.53 -2.93 -12.18
N TYR A 49 -9.46 -3.11 -11.24
CA TYR A 49 -10.21 -2.04 -10.59
C TYR A 49 -9.28 -1.00 -9.93
N GLY A 50 -9.40 0.27 -10.33
CA GLY A 50 -8.64 1.36 -9.74
C GLY A 50 -7.16 1.42 -10.14
N ILE A 51 -6.73 0.59 -11.10
CA ILE A 51 -5.41 0.70 -11.73
C ILE A 51 -5.57 1.19 -13.16
N ASN A 52 -6.06 0.34 -14.05
CA ASN A 52 -6.34 0.69 -15.44
C ASN A 52 -7.83 0.75 -15.74
N THR A 53 -8.63 0.96 -14.69
CA THR A 53 -10.06 1.26 -14.79
C THR A 53 -10.43 2.35 -13.80
N GLY A 54 -11.55 3.03 -14.03
CA GLY A 54 -12.07 4.03 -13.11
C GLY A 54 -12.54 3.46 -11.77
N PHE A 55 -12.93 4.36 -10.87
CA PHE A 55 -13.48 3.99 -9.55
C PHE A 55 -15.01 4.01 -9.54
N GLY A 56 -15.61 3.17 -8.69
CA GLY A 56 -17.06 3.14 -8.44
C GLY A 56 -17.87 2.90 -9.72
N PRO A 57 -18.90 3.72 -10.01
CA PRO A 57 -19.67 3.61 -11.26
C PRO A 57 -18.82 3.71 -12.53
N MET A 58 -17.61 4.27 -12.43
CA MET A 58 -16.67 4.40 -13.54
C MET A 58 -15.76 3.18 -13.74
N ALA A 59 -15.93 2.10 -12.95
CA ALA A 59 -15.14 0.86 -13.06
C ALA A 59 -15.22 0.17 -14.42
N GLN A 60 -16.29 0.43 -15.17
CA GLN A 60 -16.50 -0.12 -16.51
C GLN A 60 -15.62 0.53 -17.59
N TYR A 61 -15.03 1.69 -17.30
CA TYR A 61 -14.18 2.41 -18.24
C TYR A 61 -12.73 2.00 -18.03
N ARG A 62 -12.09 1.51 -19.11
CA ARG A 62 -10.64 1.31 -19.15
C ARG A 62 -9.96 2.66 -19.30
N ILE A 63 -8.92 2.86 -18.51
CA ILE A 63 -8.04 4.03 -18.56
C ILE A 63 -6.73 3.52 -19.17
N GLU A 64 -6.33 4.13 -20.27
CA GLU A 64 -5.01 3.90 -20.87
C GLU A 64 -3.99 4.75 -20.11
N ASP A 65 -2.78 4.21 -19.93
CA ASP A 65 -1.66 4.89 -19.24
C ASP A 65 -1.19 6.14 -19.99
#